data_AF-A0A917LH10-F1
#
_entry.id   AF-A0A917LH10-F1
#
_cell.length_a   1.000
_cell.length_b   1.000
_cell.length_c   1.000
_cell.angle_alpha   90.00
_cell.angle_beta   90.00
_cell.angle_gamma   90.00
#
_symmetry.space_group_name_H-M   'P 1'
#
loop_
_entity.id
_entity.type
_entity.pdbx_description
1 polymer ?
#
loop_
_entity_poly.entity_id
_entity_poly.type
_entity_poly.pdbx_seq_one_letter_code
_entity_poly.pdbx_strand_id
1 'polypeptide(L)'
;MKFYVISFDTKLFKMNAEVIKIEWAIHDIYYELSSILGSDSLEFVDFNDEVVMVIDEDGKFKKNNPIFRVITDDGITLDLAGKILFARNVENEFSTDIGSIMAEDIFYLRNNLNIQLLGVVKGE
;
A
#
# COMPACT_ATOMS: atom_id res chain seq x y z
N MET A 1 -12.17 -10.09 0.10
CA MET A 1 -11.43 -9.12 0.92
C MET A 1 -11.33 -7.80 0.17
N LYS A 2 -11.44 -6.67 0.88
CA LYS A 2 -11.29 -5.35 0.26
C LYS A 2 -9.96 -4.72 0.69
N PHE A 3 -9.40 -3.92 -0.21
CA PHE A 3 -8.18 -3.15 0.02
C PHE A 3 -8.36 -1.74 -0.51
N TYR A 4 -7.70 -0.78 0.13
CA TYR A 4 -7.65 0.60 -0.35
C TYR A 4 -6.30 0.82 -1.03
N VAL A 5 -6.32 1.13 -2.32
CA VAL A 5 -5.11 1.28 -3.13
C VAL A 5 -4.83 2.75 -3.33
N ILE A 6 -3.58 3.16 -3.14
CA ILE A 6 -3.07 4.45 -3.57
C ILE A 6 -2.02 4.24 -4.66
N SER A 7 -2.15 5.02 -5.72
CA SER A 7 -1.19 5.09 -6.82
C SER A 7 -0.99 6.54 -7.27
N PHE A 8 0.07 6.78 -8.03
CA PHE A 8 0.37 8.11 -8.56
C PHE A 8 0.44 8.10 -10.07
N ASP A 9 -0.31 9.00 -10.70
CA ASP A 9 -0.04 9.40 -12.08
C ASP A 9 1.07 10.45 -12.06
N THR A 10 2.27 10.01 -12.44
CA THR A 10 3.49 10.84 -12.42
C THR A 10 3.55 11.85 -13.56
N LYS A 11 2.72 11.69 -14.61
CA LYS A 11 2.62 12.66 -15.70
C LYS A 11 1.68 13.80 -15.34
N LEU A 12 0.60 13.48 -14.61
CA LEU A 12 -0.40 14.44 -14.16
C LEU A 12 -0.15 14.97 -12.74
N PHE A 13 0.89 14.47 -12.05
CA PHE A 13 1.19 14.76 -10.64
C PHE A 13 -0.03 14.57 -9.73
N LYS A 14 -0.79 13.50 -9.99
CA LYS A 14 -2.07 13.25 -9.33
C LYS A 14 -2.02 11.94 -8.54
N MET A 15 -2.45 12.02 -7.28
CA MET A 15 -2.75 10.82 -6.49
C MET A 15 -4.11 10.25 -6.92
N ASN A 16 -4.12 8.94 -7.18
CA ASN A 16 -5.33 8.17 -7.43
C ASN A 16 -5.55 7.21 -6.28
N ALA A 17 -6.81 7.03 -5.89
CA ALA A 17 -7.17 6.08 -4.86
C ALA A 17 -8.43 5.32 -5.25
N GLU A 18 -8.45 4.03 -4.94
CA GLU A 18 -9.57 3.14 -5.25
C GLU A 18 -9.73 2.05 -4.19
N VAL A 19 -10.92 1.46 -4.12
CA VAL A 19 -11.16 0.27 -3.30
C VAL A 19 -11.32 -0.92 -4.23
N ILE A 20 -10.44 -1.90 -4.08
CA ILE A 20 -10.51 -3.14 -4.83
C ILE A 20 -11.10 -4.25 -3.96
N LYS A 21 -11.70 -5.26 -4.61
CA LYS A 21 -12.22 -6.46 -3.95
C LYS A 21 -11.59 -7.68 -4.58
N ILE A 22 -10.89 -8.48 -3.78
CA ILE A 22 -10.35 -9.79 -4.15
C ILE A 22 -11.28 -10.87 -3.60
N GLU A 23 -11.68 -11.82 -4.44
CA GLU A 23 -12.53 -12.95 -4.03
C GLU A 23 -11.67 -14.14 -3.59
N TRP A 24 -11.99 -14.72 -2.43
CA TRP A 24 -11.20 -15.79 -1.79
C TRP A 24 -11.21 -17.12 -2.54
N ALA A 25 -12.10 -17.29 -3.53
CA ALA A 25 -12.51 -18.63 -3.93
C ALA A 25 -11.56 -19.33 -4.92
N ILE A 26 -10.51 -18.68 -5.46
CA ILE A 26 -9.78 -19.25 -6.61
C ILE A 26 -8.26 -19.04 -6.56
N HIS A 27 -7.72 -17.96 -5.98
CA HIS A 27 -6.28 -17.61 -6.07
C HIS A 27 -5.66 -17.28 -4.70
N ASP A 28 -4.36 -17.54 -4.57
CA ASP A 28 -3.56 -17.12 -3.42
C ASP A 28 -3.60 -15.59 -3.32
N ILE A 29 -4.00 -15.09 -2.15
CA ILE A 29 -4.12 -13.66 -1.90
C ILE A 29 -2.80 -12.93 -2.14
N TYR A 30 -1.66 -13.57 -1.83
CA TYR A 30 -0.35 -13.00 -2.08
C TYR A 30 -0.08 -12.78 -3.56
N TYR A 31 -0.48 -13.73 -4.41
CA TYR A 31 -0.34 -13.61 -5.86
C TYR A 31 -1.17 -12.45 -6.43
N GLU A 32 -2.41 -12.30 -5.95
CA GLU A 32 -3.27 -11.18 -6.37
C GLU A 32 -2.68 -9.83 -5.95
N LEU A 33 -2.21 -9.70 -4.70
CA LEU A 33 -1.58 -8.47 -4.20
C LEU A 33 -0.30 -8.13 -4.98
N SER A 34 0.54 -9.15 -5.23
CA SER A 34 1.75 -9.08 -6.06
C SER A 34 1.42 -8.55 -7.46
N SER A 35 0.40 -9.12 -8.11
CA SER A 35 -0.06 -8.68 -9.43
C SER A 35 -0.54 -7.22 -9.45
N ILE A 36 -1.33 -6.80 -8.44
CA ILE A 36 -1.83 -5.42 -8.34
C ILE A 36 -0.70 -4.41 -8.15
N LEU A 37 0.28 -4.75 -7.30
CA LEU A 37 1.45 -3.91 -7.03
C LEU A 37 2.49 -3.97 -8.16
N GLY A 38 2.43 -4.99 -9.03
CA GLY A 38 3.45 -5.26 -10.03
C GLY A 38 4.78 -5.68 -9.39
N SER A 39 4.69 -6.51 -8.35
CA SER A 39 5.79 -6.86 -7.46
C SER A 39 6.04 -8.36 -7.38
N ASP A 40 7.31 -8.77 -7.38
CA ASP A 40 7.70 -10.17 -7.15
C ASP A 40 7.95 -10.45 -5.65
N SER A 41 8.14 -9.40 -4.83
CA SER A 41 8.37 -9.50 -3.38
C SER A 41 7.60 -8.41 -2.63
N LEU A 42 6.71 -8.84 -1.75
CA LEU A 42 5.85 -7.96 -0.97
C LEU A 42 6.44 -7.71 0.41
N GLU A 43 6.43 -6.45 0.82
CA GLU A 43 6.74 -6.05 2.19
C GLU A 43 5.47 -5.52 2.88
N PHE A 44 5.32 -5.86 4.16
CA PHE A 44 4.20 -5.45 5.01
C PHE A 44 4.75 -4.54 6.09
N VAL A 45 4.23 -3.31 6.14
CA VAL A 45 4.68 -2.27 7.06
C VAL A 45 3.48 -1.66 7.76
N ASP A 46 3.47 -1.70 9.08
CA ASP A 46 2.40 -1.11 9.86
C ASP A 46 2.35 0.40 9.63
N PHE A 47 1.15 0.89 9.31
CA PHE A 47 0.87 2.32 9.27
C PHE A 47 0.44 2.81 10.66
N ASN A 48 -0.34 1.98 11.35
CA ASN A 48 -0.71 2.07 12.76
C ASN A 48 -1.11 0.68 13.27
N ASP A 49 -1.57 0.58 14.52
CA ASP A 49 -1.96 -0.69 15.14
C ASP A 49 -3.06 -1.42 14.34
N GLU A 50 -3.98 -0.67 13.71
CA GLU A 50 -5.11 -1.24 12.98
C GLU A 50 -4.87 -1.45 11.48
N VAL A 51 -3.93 -0.75 10.87
CA VAL A 51 -3.78 -0.66 9.40
C VAL A 51 -2.34 -0.97 9.00
N VAL A 52 -2.20 -1.88 8.04
CA VAL A 52 -0.94 -2.26 7.42
C VAL A 52 -0.89 -1.82 5.96
N MET A 53 0.29 -1.35 5.55
CA MET A 53 0.65 -1.10 4.16
C MET A 53 1.30 -2.34 3.57
N VAL A 54 0.79 -2.77 2.42
CA VAL A 54 1.44 -3.75 1.55
C VAL A 54 2.07 -3.01 0.39
N ILE A 55 3.37 -3.21 0.21
CA ILE A 55 4.19 -2.48 -0.75
C ILE A 55 5.10 -3.42 -1.54
N ASP A 56 5.64 -2.90 -2.63
CA ASP A 56 6.65 -3.56 -3.45
C ASP A 56 8.04 -3.32 -2.83
N GLU A 57 8.65 -4.36 -2.24
CA GLU A 57 9.96 -4.29 -1.58
C GLU A 57 11.03 -3.71 -2.54
N ASP A 58 10.97 -4.15 -3.80
CA ASP A 58 11.89 -3.73 -4.86
C ASP A 58 11.42 -2.50 -5.64
N GLY A 59 10.37 -1.82 -5.18
CA GLY A 59 9.71 -0.75 -5.93
C GLY A 59 10.64 0.39 -6.31
N LYS A 60 11.69 0.64 -5.52
CA LYS A 60 12.72 1.68 -5.74
C LYS A 60 13.70 1.35 -6.87
N PHE A 61 13.80 0.08 -7.26
CA PHE A 61 14.68 -0.37 -8.34
C PHE A 61 13.97 -0.45 -9.69
N LYS A 62 12.64 -0.25 -9.71
CA LYS A 62 11.82 -0.33 -10.94
C LYS A 62 11.70 1.03 -11.60
N LYS A 63 12.20 1.11 -12.83
CA LYS A 63 12.19 2.32 -13.66
C LYS A 63 10.79 2.93 -13.77
N ASN A 64 10.71 4.25 -13.64
CA ASN A 64 9.48 5.05 -13.71
C ASN A 64 8.47 4.83 -12.57
N ASN A 65 8.77 4.01 -11.57
CA ASN A 65 7.91 3.95 -10.39
C ASN A 65 7.88 5.33 -9.70
N PRO A 66 6.70 5.82 -9.28
CA PRO A 66 6.62 7.00 -8.43
C PRO A 66 7.37 6.74 -7.13
N ILE A 67 8.13 7.74 -6.67
CA ILE A 67 8.73 7.75 -5.34
C ILE A 67 7.90 8.70 -4.49
N PHE A 68 7.46 8.25 -3.33
CA PHE A 68 6.64 9.04 -2.42
C PHE A 68 7.07 8.81 -0.97
N ARG A 69 6.82 9.81 -0.14
CA ARG A 69 7.02 9.75 1.30
C ARG A 69 5.70 9.51 1.99
N VAL A 70 5.67 8.59 2.93
CA VAL A 70 4.57 8.42 3.89
C VAL A 70 5.12 8.73 5.28
N ILE A 71 4.33 9.43 6.09
CA ILE A 71 4.55 9.52 7.54
C ILE A 71 3.43 8.70 8.19
N THR A 72 3.82 7.65 8.91
CA THR A 72 2.92 6.76 9.67
C THR A 72 2.39 7.48 10.91
N ASP A 73 1.36 6.92 11.55
CA ASP A 73 0.70 7.59 12.69
C ASP A 73 1.64 7.74 13.91
N ASP A 74 2.62 6.84 14.06
CA ASP A 74 3.66 6.91 15.09
C ASP A 74 4.82 7.88 14.71
N GLY A 75 4.74 8.52 13.54
CA GLY A 75 5.68 9.53 13.07
C GLY A 75 6.89 8.97 12.31
N ILE A 76 6.94 7.66 12.04
CA ILE A 76 8.01 7.09 11.20
C ILE A 76 7.86 7.61 9.77
N THR A 77 8.99 8.07 9.20
CA THR A 77 9.04 8.54 7.82
C THR A 77 9.58 7.45 6.91
N LEU A 78 8.79 7.08 5.92
CA LEU A 78 9.11 6.04 4.94
C LEU A 78 9.12 6.64 3.54
N ASP A 79 10.27 6.56 2.87
CA ASP A 79 10.34 6.81 1.43
C ASP A 79 10.10 5.49 0.72
N LEU A 80 9.06 5.40 -0.09
CA LEU A 80 8.54 4.20 -0.74
C LEU A 80 8.40 4.44 -2.24
N ALA A 81 8.15 3.38 -3.01
CA ALA A 81 7.97 3.51 -4.46
C ALA A 81 6.92 2.55 -5.03
N GLY A 82 6.25 2.95 -6.12
CA GLY A 82 5.22 2.17 -6.80
C GLY A 82 3.80 2.48 -6.33
N LYS A 83 3.10 1.48 -5.80
CA LYS A 83 1.73 1.61 -5.26
C LYS A 83 1.72 1.21 -3.78
N ILE A 84 0.68 1.61 -3.08
CA ILE A 84 0.41 1.16 -1.71
C ILE A 84 -0.96 0.49 -1.66
N LEU A 85 -1.04 -0.65 -1.01
CA LEU A 85 -2.27 -1.30 -0.62
C LEU A 85 -2.44 -1.17 0.89
N PHE A 86 -3.58 -0.68 1.36
CA PHE A 86 -3.93 -0.66 2.77
C PHE A 86 -4.90 -1.80 3.07
N ALA A 87 -4.56 -2.55 4.11
CA ALA A 87 -5.37 -3.62 4.69
C ALA A 87 -5.48 -3.41 6.20
N ARG A 88 -6.39 -4.14 6.85
CA ARG A 88 -6.49 -4.11 8.31
C ARG A 88 -5.53 -5.13 8.92
N ASN A 89 -4.89 -4.82 10.03
CA ASN A 89 -4.25 -5.82 10.88
C ASN A 89 -5.32 -6.67 11.58
N VAL A 90 -5.11 -7.98 11.56
CA VAL A 90 -5.91 -8.96 12.30
C VAL A 90 -4.96 -9.71 13.21
N GLU A 91 -4.88 -9.25 14.45
CA GLU A 91 -4.10 -9.94 15.47
C GLU A 91 -4.74 -11.29 15.77
N ASN A 92 -3.91 -12.32 15.80
CA ASN A 92 -4.23 -13.63 16.33
C ASN A 92 -3.21 -13.98 17.43
N GLU A 93 -3.45 -15.06 18.19
CA GLU A 93 -2.60 -15.41 19.35
C GLU A 93 -1.12 -15.69 18.98
N PHE A 94 -0.80 -15.86 17.70
CA PHE A 94 0.51 -16.32 17.23
C PHE A 94 1.16 -15.42 16.15
N SER A 95 0.38 -14.58 15.47
CA SER A 95 0.81 -13.74 14.35
C SER A 95 -0.19 -12.60 14.09
N THR A 96 0.20 -11.68 13.22
CA THR A 96 -0.71 -10.68 12.64
C THR A 96 -1.01 -11.07 11.19
N ASP A 97 -2.28 -11.32 10.89
CA ASP A 97 -2.76 -11.57 9.53
C ASP A 97 -3.33 -10.28 8.92
N ILE A 98 -3.59 -10.30 7.62
CA ILE A 98 -4.27 -9.19 6.94
C ILE A 98 -5.78 -9.45 6.85
N GLY A 99 -6.56 -8.42 7.18
CA GLY A 99 -8.01 -8.36 7.09
C GLY A 99 -8.51 -7.34 6.07
N SER A 100 -9.80 -7.43 5.77
CA SER A 100 -10.46 -6.49 4.85
C SER A 100 -10.43 -5.07 5.42
N ILE A 101 -10.01 -4.10 4.61
CA ILE A 101 -10.14 -2.68 4.96
C ILE A 101 -11.62 -2.33 5.16
N MET A 102 -11.92 -1.50 6.17
CA MET A 102 -13.26 -1.00 6.47
C MET A 102 -13.45 0.42 5.96
N ALA A 103 -14.71 0.87 5.91
CA ALA A 103 -15.05 2.23 5.49
C ALA A 103 -14.47 3.29 6.44
N GLU A 104 -14.38 2.96 7.73
CA GLU A 104 -13.83 3.78 8.81
C GLU A 104 -12.34 4.04 8.57
N ASP A 105 -11.59 2.97 8.30
CA ASP A 105 -10.16 2.99 8.00
C ASP A 105 -9.88 3.85 6.76
N ILE A 106 -10.69 3.68 5.69
CA ILE A 106 -10.58 4.50 4.48
C ILE A 106 -10.86 5.97 4.80
N PHE A 107 -11.90 6.25 5.58
CA PHE A 107 -12.24 7.63 5.96
C PHE A 107 -11.10 8.26 6.77
N TYR A 108 -10.50 7.52 7.70
CA TYR A 108 -9.35 7.96 8.47
C TYR A 108 -8.16 8.26 7.56
N LEU A 109 -7.75 7.31 6.72
CA LEU A 109 -6.64 7.47 5.77
C LEU A 109 -6.86 8.68 4.87
N ARG A 110 -8.09 8.91 4.36
CA ARG A 110 -8.37 10.07 3.50
C ARG A 110 -8.19 11.43 4.18
N ASN A 111 -8.35 11.50 5.50
CA ASN A 111 -8.23 12.75 6.25
C ASN A 111 -6.84 12.94 6.87
N ASN A 112 -6.15 11.85 7.22
CA ASN A 112 -4.96 11.88 8.05
C ASN A 112 -3.70 11.36 7.36
N LEU A 113 -3.81 10.62 6.25
CA LEU A 113 -2.64 10.09 5.55
C LEU A 113 -1.76 11.24 5.07
N ASN A 114 -0.57 11.32 5.64
CA ASN A 114 0.45 12.26 5.23
C ASN A 114 1.33 11.61 4.17
N ILE A 115 0.98 11.85 2.90
CA ILE A 115 1.67 11.31 1.74
C ILE A 115 2.09 12.39 0.76
N GLN A 116 3.33 12.33 0.29
CA GLN A 116 3.90 13.31 -0.63
C GLN A 116 4.62 12.61 -1.78
N LEU A 117 4.24 12.93 -3.03
CA LEU A 117 5.00 12.51 -4.20
C LEU A 117 6.33 13.28 -4.26
N LEU A 118 7.45 12.54 -4.29
CA LEU A 118 8.81 13.09 -4.34
C LEU A 118 9.37 13.12 -5.77
N GLY A 119 8.97 12.16 -6.61
CA GLY A 119 9.47 12.06 -7.98
C GLY A 119 9.25 10.69 -8.59
N VAL A 120 10.17 10.27 -9.44
CA VAL A 120 10.15 8.96 -10.12
C VAL A 120 11.54 8.32 -10.10
N VAL A 121 11.57 6.98 -10.04
CA VAL A 121 12.81 6.21 -10.16
C VAL A 121 13.38 6.41 -11.56
N LYS A 122 14.56 7.02 -11.64
CA LYS A 122 15.39 7.01 -12.84
C LYS A 122 16.00 5.63 -12.96
N GLY A 123 15.39 4.74 -13.74
CA GLY A 123 16.04 3.49 -14.08
C GLY A 123 17.31 3.77 -14.88
N GLU A 124 18.31 2.92 -14.69
CA GLU A 124 19.53 2.91 -15.51
C GLU A 124 19.19 2.67 -17.00
#